data_AF-A0A3L7A8S7-F1
#
_entry.id   AF-A0A3L7A8S7-F1
#
_cell.length_a   1.000
_cell.length_b   1.000
_cell.length_c   1.000
_cell.angle_alpha   90.00
_cell.angle_beta   90.00
_cell.angle_gamma   90.00
#
_symmetry.space_group_name_H-M   'P 1'
#
loop_
_entity.id
_entity.type
_entity.pdbx_description
1 polymer ?
#
loop_
_entity_poly.entity_id
_entity_poly.type
_entity_poly.pdbx_seq_one_letter_code
_entity_poly.pdbx_strand_id
1 'polypeptide(L)'
;MRTGMCSSSYQRWNLSSKSGPGVISENRIDGALVCICDLPIDKLSDKVIVGRPLKSSLREIRMQLNVRRTIVTVEDRNEAEGRKAAAPVRKVAVVAIVENPLAGKGYVDDLKPLIAASVDLGAFIAARAVEALGPHKAQSYGKAGIVGLAGYQEHANALLTTAFANPIRDAIGGGDAWISSMTKVAAPGTMIDVPMNHKDDVYVRSHYDGMSVVVPDGPQPDEVAIIFCLASGGRLNARVGGMTHDEVEARKAKASA
;
A
#
# COMPACT_ATOMS: atom_id res chain seq x y z
N MET A 1 -14.92 -62.04 33.31
CA MET A 1 -13.69 -62.24 32.51
C MET A 1 -13.39 -60.94 31.78
N ARG A 2 -12.16 -60.44 32.00
CA ARG A 2 -11.40 -59.32 31.39
C ARG A 2 -12.08 -58.30 30.47
N THR A 3 -11.99 -57.05 30.91
CA THR A 3 -11.85 -55.83 30.11
C THR A 3 -10.48 -55.79 29.40
N GLY A 4 -10.42 -55.25 28.19
CA GLY A 4 -9.20 -55.10 27.38
C GLY A 4 -8.99 -53.65 26.94
N MET A 5 -8.00 -53.01 27.56
CA MET A 5 -7.49 -51.67 27.27
C MET A 5 -6.54 -51.66 26.07
N CYS A 6 -6.48 -50.49 25.43
CA CYS A 6 -5.52 -50.05 24.44
C CYS A 6 -4.13 -49.83 25.07
N SER A 7 -3.05 -50.30 24.43
CA SER A 7 -1.72 -49.68 24.50
C SER A 7 -0.73 -50.26 23.47
N SER A 8 -0.08 -49.34 22.73
CA SER A 8 1.34 -49.28 22.34
C SER A 8 2.08 -50.53 21.85
N SER A 9 2.63 -50.44 20.63
CA SER A 9 3.95 -51.03 20.36
C SER A 9 4.68 -50.38 19.17
N TYR A 10 5.88 -49.93 19.54
CA TYR A 10 7.05 -49.50 18.79
C TYR A 10 7.49 -50.53 17.73
N GLN A 11 7.82 -50.12 16.50
CA GLN A 11 8.74 -50.88 15.63
C GLN A 11 9.71 -49.96 14.86
N ARG A 12 10.92 -50.47 14.76
CA ARG A 12 12.21 -49.87 14.42
C ARG A 12 12.67 -50.46 13.08
N TRP A 13 13.12 -49.66 12.11
CA TRP A 13 13.93 -50.17 10.99
C TRP A 13 15.06 -49.21 10.58
N ASN A 14 16.26 -49.79 10.71
CA ASN A 14 17.64 -49.52 10.29
C ASN A 14 18.05 -48.37 9.35
N LEU A 15 19.17 -47.77 9.79
CA LEU A 15 20.20 -47.07 9.02
C LEU A 15 20.91 -48.01 8.03
N SER A 16 21.20 -47.51 6.81
CA SER A 16 22.26 -48.06 5.95
C SER A 16 23.35 -47.00 5.71
N SER A 17 24.57 -47.37 6.08
CA SER A 17 25.85 -46.70 5.92
C SER A 17 26.27 -46.49 4.47
N LYS A 18 26.87 -45.32 4.15
CA LYS A 18 28.11 -45.24 3.35
C LYS A 18 28.96 -44.03 3.79
N SER A 19 30.24 -44.31 3.94
CA SER A 19 31.32 -43.56 4.55
C SER A 19 32.20 -42.80 3.54
N GLY A 20 32.76 -41.67 3.95
CA GLY A 20 33.88 -40.93 3.34
C GLY A 20 34.53 -40.00 4.38
N PRO A 21 35.84 -39.67 4.30
CA PRO A 21 36.73 -39.68 5.48
C PRO A 21 37.04 -38.32 6.13
N GLY A 22 37.27 -38.37 7.46
CA GLY A 22 38.20 -37.57 8.31
C GLY A 22 38.12 -36.04 8.27
N VAL A 23 37.92 -35.31 9.36
CA VAL A 23 38.70 -35.35 10.62
C VAL A 23 37.80 -34.98 11.80
N ILE A 24 37.89 -35.80 12.85
CA ILE A 24 37.27 -35.60 14.16
C ILE A 24 38.38 -35.05 15.06
N SER A 25 38.19 -33.88 15.67
CA SER A 25 38.91 -33.53 16.90
C SER A 25 37.88 -33.35 17.99
N GLU A 26 37.70 -34.41 18.78
CA GLU A 26 37.10 -34.36 20.10
C GLU A 26 37.95 -33.48 21.01
N ASN A 27 37.30 -32.63 21.81
CA ASN A 27 37.71 -32.42 23.19
C ASN A 27 36.48 -32.08 24.02
N ARG A 28 35.91 -33.17 24.57
CA ARG A 28 35.40 -33.35 25.93
C ARG A 28 34.76 -32.12 26.59
N ILE A 29 33.44 -32.20 26.75
CA ILE A 29 32.64 -31.35 27.64
C ILE A 29 32.65 -32.01 29.01
N ASP A 30 33.29 -31.39 30.01
CA ASP A 30 33.01 -31.71 31.40
C ASP A 30 31.72 -31.00 31.81
N GLY A 31 30.79 -31.80 32.32
CA GLY A 31 29.38 -31.45 32.42
C GLY A 31 29.06 -30.32 33.41
N ALA A 32 28.07 -29.52 33.02
CA ALA A 32 26.88 -29.24 33.83
C ALA A 32 25.93 -28.38 32.99
N LEU A 33 24.71 -28.88 32.78
CA LEU A 33 23.60 -28.06 32.33
C LEU A 33 23.22 -27.15 33.51
N VAL A 34 23.66 -25.90 33.51
CA VAL A 34 23.20 -24.93 34.53
C VAL A 34 21.93 -24.29 34.02
N CYS A 35 20.82 -24.61 34.71
CA CYS A 35 19.53 -23.94 34.53
C CYS A 35 19.70 -22.47 34.92
N ILE A 36 19.56 -21.54 33.96
CA ILE A 36 19.59 -20.10 34.25
C ILE A 36 18.24 -19.72 34.86
N CYS A 37 18.06 -20.03 36.14
CA CYS A 37 16.94 -19.54 36.95
C CYS A 37 17.40 -18.93 38.29
N ASP A 38 18.65 -19.14 38.73
CA ASP A 38 19.10 -18.75 40.07
C ASP A 38 20.49 -18.09 40.09
N LEU A 39 20.66 -16.93 39.46
CA LEU A 39 21.85 -16.09 39.68
C LEU A 39 21.47 -14.66 40.08
N PRO A 40 22.05 -14.11 41.17
CA PRO A 40 21.82 -12.73 41.56
C PRO A 40 22.41 -11.75 40.54
N ILE A 41 21.68 -10.66 40.33
CA ILE A 41 21.84 -9.66 39.24
C ILE A 41 23.13 -8.80 39.35
N ASP A 42 23.95 -8.96 40.39
CA ASP A 42 25.03 -8.02 40.72
C ASP A 42 26.44 -8.40 40.21
N LYS A 43 26.60 -9.48 39.42
CA LYS A 43 27.92 -9.91 38.90
C LYS A 43 27.99 -10.21 37.39
N LEU A 44 27.26 -9.46 36.56
CA LEU A 44 27.44 -9.44 35.11
C LEU A 44 28.05 -8.11 34.63
N SER A 45 29.22 -7.76 35.15
CA SER A 45 30.12 -6.81 34.47
C SER A 45 31.38 -7.55 34.04
N ASP A 46 31.77 -7.33 32.79
CA ASP A 46 33.06 -7.68 32.19
C ASP A 46 33.32 -9.16 31.85
N LYS A 47 32.53 -9.72 30.93
CA LYS A 47 33.03 -10.69 29.95
C LYS A 47 32.42 -10.46 28.58
N VAL A 48 33.13 -9.67 27.78
CA VAL A 48 32.95 -9.56 26.33
C VAL A 48 33.25 -10.92 25.70
N ILE A 49 32.21 -11.64 25.26
CA ILE A 49 32.35 -12.70 24.27
C ILE A 49 31.95 -12.07 22.93
N VAL A 50 32.94 -11.90 22.06
CA VAL A 50 32.77 -11.42 20.69
C VAL A 50 32.04 -12.49 19.89
N GLY A 51 30.71 -12.45 19.95
CA GLY A 51 29.81 -13.23 19.10
C GLY A 51 29.12 -12.29 18.13
N ARG A 52 29.26 -12.59 16.83
CA ARG A 52 28.45 -12.17 15.67
C ARG A 52 27.35 -11.14 15.97
N PRO A 53 27.28 -10.00 15.25
CA PRO A 53 26.15 -9.11 15.42
C PRO A 53 24.87 -9.89 15.09
N LEU A 54 23.96 -9.97 16.06
CA LEU A 54 22.56 -10.24 15.80
C LEU A 54 22.19 -9.33 14.64
N LYS A 55 21.72 -9.91 13.53
CA LYS A 55 21.01 -9.15 12.50
C LYS A 55 19.78 -8.56 13.17
N SER A 56 19.96 -7.42 13.84
CA SER A 56 18.93 -6.45 14.08
C SER A 56 18.53 -5.95 12.70
N SER A 57 17.67 -6.71 12.02
CA SER A 57 16.75 -6.07 11.10
C SER A 57 15.87 -5.21 11.99
N LEU A 58 16.36 -3.99 12.26
CA LEU A 58 15.52 -2.86 12.60
C LEU A 58 14.40 -2.93 11.58
N ARG A 59 13.24 -3.46 11.98
CA ARG A 59 11.99 -3.04 11.35
C ARG A 59 12.01 -1.55 11.63
N GLU A 60 12.47 -0.81 10.63
CA GLU A 60 12.39 0.64 10.55
C GLU A 60 11.06 1.00 11.21
N ILE A 61 11.10 1.80 12.30
CA ILE A 61 9.89 2.19 13.01
C ILE A 61 9.12 3.07 12.03
N ARG A 62 8.36 2.42 11.14
CA ARG A 62 7.53 3.06 10.15
C ARG A 62 6.42 3.72 10.94
N MET A 63 6.33 5.04 10.81
CA MET A 63 5.19 5.80 11.30
C MET A 63 3.93 5.15 10.70
N GLN A 64 3.09 4.57 11.55
CA GLN A 64 1.84 3.98 11.10
C GLN A 64 0.76 5.06 11.16
N LEU A 65 0.21 5.43 10.01
CA LEU A 65 -0.87 6.40 9.95
C LEU A 65 -2.16 5.77 10.46
N ASN A 66 -2.81 6.44 11.40
CA ASN A 66 -4.10 6.04 11.93
C ASN A 66 -5.22 6.44 10.94
N VAL A 67 -5.80 5.47 10.24
CA VAL A 67 -6.95 5.68 9.35
C VAL A 67 -8.22 5.74 10.21
N ARG A 68 -8.77 6.93 10.42
CA ARG A 68 -9.98 7.14 11.23
C ARG A 68 -11.25 6.78 10.47
N ARG A 69 -11.28 7.02 9.16
CA ARG A 69 -12.44 6.74 8.32
C ARG A 69 -12.03 6.44 6.89
N THR A 70 -12.85 5.63 6.23
CA THR A 70 -12.74 5.36 4.80
C THR A 70 -14.07 5.59 4.12
N ILE A 71 -14.03 6.17 2.92
CA ILE A 71 -15.20 6.34 2.04
C ILE A 71 -14.84 5.73 0.70
N VAL A 72 -15.74 4.94 0.13
CA VAL A 72 -15.60 4.42 -1.22
C VAL A 72 -16.84 4.82 -2.00
N THR A 73 -16.64 5.51 -3.11
CA THR A 73 -17.71 5.93 -4.02
C THR A 73 -17.52 5.25 -5.36
N VAL A 74 -18.59 4.68 -5.90
CA VAL A 74 -18.61 4.06 -7.23
C VAL A 74 -19.67 4.78 -8.07
N GLU A 75 -19.28 5.22 -9.26
CA GLU A 75 -20.17 5.75 -10.29
C GLU A 75 -20.08 4.86 -11.52
N ASP A 76 -21.21 4.33 -11.97
CA ASP A 76 -21.33 3.64 -13.27
C ASP A 76 -22.00 4.56 -14.29
N ARG A 77 -21.22 5.05 -15.25
CA ARG A 77 -21.75 5.85 -16.34
C ARG A 77 -22.20 4.95 -17.48
N ASN A 78 -23.52 4.73 -17.55
CA ASN A 78 -24.16 3.84 -18.53
C ASN A 78 -24.52 4.52 -19.86
N GLU A 79 -24.58 5.86 -19.88
CA GLU A 79 -25.00 6.64 -21.03
C GLU A 79 -24.29 8.01 -21.05
N ALA A 80 -24.05 8.53 -22.24
CA ALA A 80 -23.73 9.93 -22.44
C ALA A 80 -24.34 10.42 -23.75
N GLU A 81 -24.84 11.66 -23.76
CA GLU A 81 -25.35 12.32 -24.98
C GLU A 81 -26.45 11.50 -25.70
N GLY A 82 -27.31 10.81 -24.94
CA GLY A 82 -28.37 9.96 -25.48
C GLY A 82 -27.91 8.63 -26.07
N ARG A 83 -26.63 8.26 -25.91
CA ARG A 83 -26.05 7.01 -26.43
C ARG A 83 -25.65 6.09 -25.29
N LYS A 84 -26.35 4.95 -25.20
CA LYS A 84 -26.03 3.89 -24.23
C LYS A 84 -24.67 3.28 -24.55
N ALA A 85 -23.88 3.07 -23.51
CA ALA A 85 -22.61 2.36 -23.61
C ALA A 85 -22.85 0.85 -23.67
N ALA A 86 -22.00 0.11 -24.39
CA ALA A 86 -22.05 -1.36 -24.39
C ALA A 86 -21.70 -1.94 -23.01
N ALA A 87 -20.83 -1.25 -22.27
CA ALA A 87 -20.52 -1.50 -20.87
C ALA A 87 -20.34 -0.16 -20.14
N PRO A 88 -20.69 -0.06 -18.85
CA PRO A 88 -20.51 1.18 -18.10
C PRO A 88 -19.04 1.57 -17.98
N VAL A 89 -18.76 2.87 -18.04
CA VAL A 89 -17.50 3.42 -17.56
C VAL A 89 -17.65 3.61 -16.05
N ARG A 90 -17.01 2.73 -15.29
CA ARG A 90 -16.98 2.76 -13.83
C ARG A 90 -15.89 3.71 -13.37
N LYS A 91 -16.24 4.67 -12.52
CA LYS A 91 -15.30 5.48 -11.73
C LYS A 91 -15.39 5.08 -10.27
N VAL A 92 -14.25 5.02 -9.62
CA VAL A 92 -14.12 4.72 -8.20
C VAL A 92 -13.31 5.82 -7.55
N ALA A 93 -13.78 6.35 -6.42
CA ALA A 93 -12.98 7.17 -5.52
C ALA A 93 -12.85 6.47 -4.17
N VAL A 94 -11.63 6.35 -3.67
CA VAL A 94 -11.34 5.91 -2.31
C VAL A 94 -10.76 7.08 -1.54
N VAL A 95 -11.37 7.42 -0.42
CA VAL A 95 -10.91 8.43 0.53
C VAL A 95 -10.46 7.74 1.80
N ALA A 96 -9.20 7.91 2.18
CA ALA A 96 -8.71 7.57 3.51
C ALA A 96 -8.51 8.84 4.31
N ILE A 97 -9.29 9.01 5.37
CA ILE A 97 -9.15 10.12 6.31
C ILE A 97 -8.24 9.64 7.43
N VAL A 98 -7.04 10.23 7.50
CA VAL A 98 -6.00 9.87 8.46
C VAL A 98 -5.78 10.99 9.45
N GLU A 99 -5.38 10.62 10.67
CA GLU A 99 -4.82 11.56 11.62
C GLU A 99 -3.58 12.26 11.03
N ASN A 100 -3.51 13.58 11.17
CA ASN A 100 -2.37 14.39 10.76
C ASN A 100 -1.40 14.54 11.96
N PRO A 101 -0.28 13.80 12.01
CA PRO A 101 0.65 13.87 13.13
C PRO A 101 1.38 15.21 13.23
N LEU A 102 1.27 16.08 12.22
CA LEU A 102 1.87 17.41 12.16
C LEU A 102 0.85 18.53 12.41
N ALA A 103 -0.41 18.21 12.71
CA ALA A 103 -1.43 19.21 13.02
C ALA A 103 -1.01 20.07 14.22
N GLY A 104 -1.15 21.39 14.08
CA GLY A 104 -0.87 22.37 15.15
C GLY A 104 0.61 22.54 15.52
N LYS A 105 1.54 21.85 14.85
CA LYS A 105 2.98 21.90 15.18
C LYS A 105 3.73 23.08 14.53
N GLY A 106 3.04 23.91 13.76
CA GLY A 106 3.68 24.97 12.97
C GLY A 106 4.50 24.39 11.81
N TYR A 107 5.54 25.11 11.38
CA TYR A 107 6.42 24.67 10.29
C TYR A 107 7.28 23.49 10.72
N VAL A 108 7.25 22.42 9.94
CA VAL A 108 8.09 21.23 10.10
C VAL A 108 8.83 21.00 8.79
N ASP A 109 10.16 21.06 8.83
CA ASP A 109 11.01 20.95 7.63
C ASP A 109 11.09 19.51 7.10
N ASP A 110 11.23 18.53 8.01
CA ASP A 110 11.38 17.13 7.63
C ASP A 110 10.03 16.41 7.53
N LEU A 111 9.57 16.22 6.30
CA LEU A 111 8.35 15.47 5.97
C LEU A 111 8.62 14.02 5.53
N LYS A 112 9.89 13.57 5.55
CA LYS A 112 10.25 12.18 5.19
C LYS A 112 9.48 11.12 5.97
N PRO A 113 9.14 11.30 7.27
CA PRO A 113 8.33 10.31 7.99
C PRO A 113 6.94 10.12 7.38
N LEU A 114 6.29 11.18 6.89
CA LEU A 114 5.01 11.08 6.18
C LEU A 114 5.17 10.36 4.84
N ILE A 115 6.22 10.68 4.09
CA ILE A 115 6.52 10.02 2.80
C ILE A 115 6.71 8.52 3.02
N ALA A 116 7.47 8.12 4.03
CA ALA A 116 7.69 6.70 4.35
C ALA A 116 6.38 5.99 4.76
N ALA A 117 5.55 6.63 5.57
CA ALA A 117 4.25 6.11 6.00
C ALA A 117 3.24 5.97 4.85
N SER A 118 3.39 6.80 3.80
CA SER A 118 2.48 6.83 2.65
C SER A 118 2.47 5.54 1.84
N VAL A 119 3.52 4.70 1.93
CA VAL A 119 3.58 3.40 1.24
C VAL A 119 2.46 2.47 1.72
N ASP A 120 2.29 2.34 3.03
CA ASP A 120 1.28 1.45 3.60
C ASP A 120 -0.13 2.02 3.39
N LEU A 121 -0.27 3.35 3.39
CA LEU A 121 -1.50 4.03 3.02
C LEU A 121 -1.87 3.80 1.54
N GLY A 122 -0.88 3.85 0.65
CA GLY A 122 -1.05 3.55 -0.79
C GLY A 122 -1.55 2.13 -1.01
N ALA A 123 -0.93 1.14 -0.33
CA ALA A 123 -1.38 -0.25 -0.38
C ALA A 123 -2.81 -0.43 0.16
N PHE A 124 -3.14 0.24 1.27
CA PHE A 124 -4.47 0.23 1.87
C PHE A 124 -5.55 0.76 0.91
N ILE A 125 -5.27 1.88 0.24
CA ILE A 125 -6.16 2.49 -0.76
C ILE A 125 -6.25 1.61 -2.01
N ALA A 126 -5.13 1.06 -2.48
CA ALA A 126 -5.07 0.21 -3.67
C ALA A 126 -6.02 -0.99 -3.56
N ALA A 127 -5.97 -1.70 -2.43
CA ALA A 127 -6.81 -2.88 -2.20
C ALA A 127 -8.31 -2.55 -2.36
N ARG A 128 -8.76 -1.45 -1.74
CA ARG A 128 -10.15 -1.00 -1.82
C ARG A 128 -10.54 -0.48 -3.20
N ALA A 129 -9.61 0.22 -3.86
CA ALA A 129 -9.85 0.76 -5.19
C ALA A 129 -10.03 -0.38 -6.21
N VAL A 130 -9.19 -1.42 -6.14
CA VAL A 130 -9.30 -2.62 -6.99
C VAL A 130 -10.58 -3.39 -6.67
N GLU A 131 -10.89 -3.61 -5.39
CA GLU A 131 -12.11 -4.27 -4.96
C GLU A 131 -13.37 -3.57 -5.51
N ALA A 132 -13.45 -2.25 -5.36
CA ALA A 132 -14.60 -1.46 -5.83
C ALA A 132 -14.65 -1.31 -7.35
N LEU A 133 -13.50 -1.31 -8.04
CA LEU A 133 -13.44 -1.35 -9.50
C LEU A 133 -14.00 -2.68 -10.02
N GLY A 134 -13.89 -3.76 -9.23
CA GLY A 134 -14.50 -5.05 -9.49
C GLY A 134 -13.87 -5.72 -10.72
N PRO A 135 -14.66 -6.24 -11.68
CA PRO A 135 -14.14 -7.01 -12.80
C PRO A 135 -13.47 -6.14 -13.88
N HIS A 136 -13.53 -4.81 -13.75
CA HIS A 136 -13.01 -3.90 -14.75
C HIS A 136 -11.50 -3.69 -14.60
N LYS A 137 -10.81 -3.44 -15.73
CA LYS A 137 -9.40 -3.04 -15.73
C LYS A 137 -9.30 -1.52 -15.59
N ALA A 138 -8.36 -1.04 -14.78
CA ALA A 138 -8.08 0.39 -14.68
C ALA A 138 -7.48 0.90 -16.00
N GLN A 139 -8.05 1.96 -16.55
CA GLN A 139 -7.49 2.71 -17.68
C GLN A 139 -7.08 4.13 -17.30
N SER A 140 -7.75 4.72 -16.31
CA SER A 140 -7.42 6.07 -15.82
C SER A 140 -7.21 6.07 -14.32
N TYR A 141 -6.47 7.07 -13.87
CA TYR A 141 -6.25 7.34 -12.45
C TYR A 141 -6.03 8.83 -12.16
N GLY A 142 -6.24 9.20 -10.91
CA GLY A 142 -6.00 10.53 -10.37
C GLY A 142 -5.86 10.45 -8.86
N LYS A 143 -5.23 11.46 -8.24
CA LYS A 143 -5.08 11.51 -6.77
C LYS A 143 -5.37 12.90 -6.23
N ALA A 144 -5.78 13.00 -4.98
CA ALA A 144 -5.99 14.29 -4.35
C ALA A 144 -5.81 14.24 -2.85
N GLY A 145 -5.68 15.42 -2.25
CA GLY A 145 -5.53 15.57 -0.80
C GLY A 145 -6.26 16.78 -0.27
N ILE A 146 -7.03 16.62 0.81
CA ILE A 146 -7.58 17.73 1.58
C ILE A 146 -6.94 17.68 2.96
N VAL A 147 -6.30 18.78 3.36
CA VAL A 147 -5.71 18.92 4.70
C VAL A 147 -6.68 19.71 5.58
N GLY A 148 -6.90 19.24 6.80
CA GLY A 148 -7.64 19.95 7.83
C GLY A 148 -6.99 21.27 8.22
N LEU A 149 -7.77 22.16 8.82
CA LEU A 149 -7.37 23.55 9.09
C LEU A 149 -6.17 23.71 10.05
N ALA A 150 -5.80 22.69 10.83
CA ALA A 150 -4.62 22.74 11.69
C ALA A 150 -3.35 22.22 10.99
N GLY A 151 -3.42 21.83 9.71
CA GLY A 151 -2.28 21.40 8.90
C GLY A 151 -1.93 22.35 7.75
N TYR A 152 -0.92 21.97 6.98
CA TYR A 152 -0.48 22.68 5.78
C TYR A 152 -0.58 21.77 4.55
N GLN A 153 -0.75 22.37 3.37
CA GLN A 153 -0.90 21.64 2.11
C GLN A 153 0.22 20.62 1.86
N GLU A 154 1.44 20.92 2.33
CA GLU A 154 2.59 20.05 2.18
C GLU A 154 2.45 18.70 2.91
N HIS A 155 1.59 18.62 3.93
CA HIS A 155 1.29 17.36 4.61
C HIS A 155 0.57 16.37 3.68
N ALA A 156 -0.32 16.86 2.81
CA ALA A 156 -0.93 16.04 1.77
C ALA A 156 0.06 15.72 0.64
N ASN A 157 0.88 16.68 0.22
CA ASN A 157 1.87 16.45 -0.83
C ASN A 157 2.88 15.36 -0.43
N ALA A 158 3.34 15.38 0.83
CA ALA A 158 4.20 14.34 1.39
C ALA A 158 3.56 12.94 1.35
N LEU A 159 2.24 12.86 1.55
CA LEU A 159 1.47 11.61 1.52
C LEU A 159 1.08 11.16 0.10
N LEU A 160 1.31 11.98 -0.93
CA LEU A 160 0.90 11.70 -2.31
C LEU A 160 2.09 11.54 -3.26
N THR A 161 3.30 11.35 -2.75
CA THR A 161 4.51 11.18 -3.58
C THR A 161 4.51 9.86 -4.35
N THR A 162 5.60 9.58 -5.08
CA THR A 162 5.81 8.30 -5.76
C THR A 162 5.76 7.11 -4.79
N ALA A 163 6.16 7.29 -3.53
CA ALA A 163 6.11 6.24 -2.50
C ALA A 163 4.67 5.74 -2.27
N PHE A 164 3.70 6.66 -2.23
CA PHE A 164 2.27 6.34 -2.18
C PHE A 164 1.76 5.68 -3.46
N ALA A 165 2.21 6.17 -4.62
CA ALA A 165 1.72 5.73 -5.92
C ALA A 165 2.18 4.33 -6.34
N ASN A 166 3.38 3.90 -5.92
CA ASN A 166 3.97 2.64 -6.38
C ASN A 166 3.14 1.41 -5.98
N PRO A 167 2.70 1.22 -4.73
CA PRO A 167 1.83 0.11 -4.36
C PRO A 167 0.53 0.06 -5.17
N ILE A 168 0.01 1.23 -5.57
CA ILE A 168 -1.20 1.31 -6.38
C ILE A 168 -0.92 0.87 -7.81
N ARG A 169 0.18 1.33 -8.42
CA ARG A 169 0.63 0.89 -9.75
C ARG A 169 0.81 -0.63 -9.80
N ASP A 170 1.43 -1.19 -8.77
CA ASP A 170 1.61 -2.65 -8.67
C ASP A 170 0.25 -3.38 -8.64
N ALA A 171 -0.69 -2.88 -7.84
CA ALA A 171 -2.02 -3.47 -7.70
C ALA A 171 -2.89 -3.40 -8.97
N ILE A 172 -2.72 -2.37 -9.81
CA ILE A 172 -3.50 -2.18 -11.04
C ILE A 172 -2.78 -2.70 -12.30
N GLY A 173 -1.63 -3.36 -12.15
CA GLY A 173 -0.88 -3.94 -13.27
C GLY A 173 -0.10 -2.90 -14.10
N GLY A 174 0.39 -1.84 -13.48
CA GLY A 174 1.24 -0.81 -14.08
C GLY A 174 0.67 0.60 -13.95
N GLY A 175 1.23 1.53 -14.72
CA GLY A 175 0.82 2.94 -14.71
C GLY A 175 2.02 3.84 -14.98
N ASP A 176 2.49 3.82 -16.21
CA ASP A 176 3.74 4.47 -16.62
C ASP A 176 3.62 6.01 -16.62
N ALA A 177 2.39 6.53 -16.74
CA ALA A 177 2.16 7.97 -16.79
C ALA A 177 2.37 8.64 -15.42
N TRP A 178 2.46 9.97 -15.47
CA TRP A 178 2.32 10.79 -14.27
C TRP A 178 0.86 10.75 -13.78
N ILE A 179 0.66 10.72 -12.45
CA ILE A 179 -0.68 10.77 -11.85
C ILE A 179 -1.07 12.22 -11.61
N SER A 180 -2.07 12.70 -12.35
CA SER A 180 -2.67 14.03 -12.13
C SER A 180 -3.14 14.18 -10.68
N SER A 181 -2.90 15.36 -10.09
CA SER A 181 -3.24 15.60 -8.69
C SER A 181 -3.70 16.98 -8.33
N MET A 182 -4.53 17.08 -7.29
CA MET A 182 -4.95 18.33 -6.66
C MET A 182 -4.86 18.24 -5.14
N THR A 183 -4.29 19.24 -4.49
CA THR A 183 -4.25 19.33 -3.01
C THR A 183 -4.71 20.69 -2.53
N LYS A 184 -5.34 20.74 -1.34
CA LYS A 184 -5.71 22.00 -0.69
C LYS A 184 -5.90 21.84 0.81
N VAL A 185 -5.80 22.95 1.54
CA VAL A 185 -6.28 23.08 2.92
C VAL A 185 -7.73 23.54 2.87
N ALA A 186 -8.63 22.90 3.61
CA ALA A 186 -10.04 23.29 3.62
C ALA A 186 -10.77 22.86 4.90
N ALA A 187 -11.94 23.46 5.12
CA ALA A 187 -12.86 23.08 6.20
C ALA A 187 -13.58 21.75 5.90
N PRO A 188 -14.11 21.06 6.93
CA PRO A 188 -14.90 19.84 6.75
C PRO A 188 -16.05 20.00 5.76
N GLY A 189 -16.32 18.95 4.96
CA GLY A 189 -17.40 18.95 3.97
C GLY A 189 -17.02 19.55 2.61
N THR A 190 -15.77 20.00 2.45
CA THR A 190 -15.31 20.59 1.18
C THR A 190 -15.24 19.55 0.06
N MET A 191 -15.79 19.88 -1.10
CA MET A 191 -15.64 19.12 -2.35
C MET A 191 -14.25 19.33 -2.96
N ILE A 192 -13.68 18.31 -3.60
CA ILE A 192 -12.47 18.43 -4.42
C ILE A 192 -12.67 17.73 -5.77
N ASP A 193 -12.24 18.38 -6.84
CA ASP A 193 -12.19 17.79 -8.17
C ASP A 193 -10.86 17.07 -8.36
N VAL A 194 -10.92 15.76 -8.56
CA VAL A 194 -9.74 14.93 -8.80
C VAL A 194 -9.52 14.83 -10.30
N PRO A 195 -8.49 15.48 -10.86
CA PRO A 195 -8.17 15.33 -12.28
C PRO A 195 -7.64 13.93 -12.55
N MET A 196 -8.04 13.34 -13.68
CA MET A 196 -7.67 12.00 -14.09
C MET A 196 -7.13 11.99 -15.51
N ASN A 197 -6.17 11.09 -15.75
CA ASN A 197 -5.60 10.82 -17.06
C ASN A 197 -5.40 9.32 -17.28
N HIS A 198 -5.13 8.93 -18.53
CA HIS A 198 -4.81 7.54 -18.86
C HIS A 198 -3.58 7.06 -18.09
N LYS A 199 -3.63 5.81 -17.62
CA LYS A 199 -2.62 5.29 -16.69
C LYS A 199 -1.24 5.12 -17.29
N ASP A 200 -1.16 4.78 -18.57
CA ASP A 200 0.12 4.48 -19.23
C ASP A 200 0.65 5.58 -20.16
N ASP A 201 -0.16 6.58 -20.51
CA ASP A 201 0.31 7.71 -21.33
C ASP A 201 -0.61 8.92 -21.16
N VAL A 202 -0.05 10.04 -20.69
CA VAL A 202 -0.84 11.23 -20.42
C VAL A 202 -1.46 11.81 -21.69
N TYR A 203 -0.96 11.52 -22.89
CA TYR A 203 -1.46 12.13 -24.13
C TYR A 203 -2.72 11.47 -24.71
N VAL A 204 -3.22 10.40 -24.09
CA VAL A 204 -4.48 9.74 -24.51
C VAL A 204 -5.67 10.64 -24.18
N ARG A 205 -6.10 11.42 -25.16
CA ARG A 205 -7.03 12.56 -24.99
C ARG A 205 -8.46 12.12 -24.62
N SER A 206 -8.84 10.89 -24.95
CA SER A 206 -10.12 10.31 -24.53
C SER A 206 -10.25 10.17 -23.01
N HIS A 207 -9.13 10.18 -22.28
CA HIS A 207 -9.09 9.89 -20.83
C HIS A 207 -8.85 11.14 -19.96
N TYR A 208 -8.81 12.33 -20.56
CA TYR A 208 -8.88 13.58 -19.80
C TYR A 208 -10.26 13.73 -19.14
N ASP A 209 -10.34 13.44 -17.86
CA ASP A 209 -11.60 13.44 -17.13
C ASP A 209 -11.32 13.82 -15.67
N GLY A 210 -12.35 13.79 -14.83
CA GLY A 210 -12.19 13.90 -13.41
C GLY A 210 -13.34 13.26 -12.65
N MET A 211 -13.21 13.28 -11.34
CA MET A 211 -14.27 12.88 -10.42
C MET A 211 -14.32 13.87 -9.25
N SER A 212 -15.49 14.46 -9.02
CA SER A 212 -15.74 15.31 -7.86
C SER A 212 -15.99 14.43 -6.64
N VAL A 213 -15.23 14.65 -5.58
CA VAL A 213 -15.32 13.88 -4.34
C VAL A 213 -15.66 14.83 -3.20
N VAL A 214 -16.68 14.47 -2.45
CA VAL A 214 -17.05 15.16 -1.19
C VAL A 214 -16.61 14.26 -0.04
N VAL A 215 -16.05 14.88 0.99
CA VAL A 215 -15.76 14.22 2.27
C VAL A 215 -16.78 14.75 3.30
N PRO A 216 -17.93 14.09 3.48
CA PRO A 216 -18.94 14.58 4.42
C PRO A 216 -18.35 14.59 5.82
N ASP A 217 -18.47 15.71 6.55
CA ASP A 217 -18.00 15.83 7.93
C ASP A 217 -16.49 15.56 8.12
N GLY A 218 -15.67 15.92 7.12
CA GLY A 218 -14.21 15.87 7.23
C GLY A 218 -13.48 16.50 6.03
N PRO A 219 -12.13 16.50 6.03
CA PRO A 219 -11.27 16.17 7.17
C PRO A 219 -11.44 17.19 8.31
N GLN A 220 -11.45 16.71 9.55
CA GLN A 220 -11.40 17.54 10.76
C GLN A 220 -10.07 18.32 10.84
N PRO A 221 -9.94 19.36 11.69
CA PRO A 221 -8.75 20.20 11.72
C PRO A 221 -7.42 19.43 11.85
N ASP A 222 -7.41 18.33 12.58
CA ASP A 222 -6.25 17.47 12.84
C ASP A 222 -6.16 16.27 11.88
N GLU A 223 -6.80 16.32 10.72
CA GLU A 223 -6.85 15.22 9.75
C GLU A 223 -6.30 15.59 8.37
N VAL A 224 -5.95 14.57 7.59
CA VAL A 224 -5.74 14.66 6.14
C VAL A 224 -6.62 13.62 5.45
N ALA A 225 -7.40 14.05 4.46
CA ALA A 225 -8.10 13.14 3.56
C ALA A 225 -7.23 12.90 2.32
N ILE A 226 -6.74 11.67 2.16
CA ILE A 226 -5.99 11.21 0.98
C ILE A 226 -6.95 10.46 0.07
N ILE A 227 -6.95 10.85 -1.21
CA ILE A 227 -7.95 10.43 -2.19
C ILE A 227 -7.24 9.83 -3.40
N PHE A 228 -7.76 8.71 -3.89
CA PHE A 228 -7.34 8.13 -5.13
C PHE A 228 -8.54 7.70 -5.96
N CYS A 229 -8.49 8.01 -7.26
CA CYS A 229 -9.55 7.69 -8.20
C CYS A 229 -9.05 6.74 -9.28
N LEU A 230 -9.89 5.79 -9.68
CA LEU A 230 -9.72 4.90 -10.83
C LEU A 230 -10.89 5.04 -11.79
N ALA A 231 -10.65 4.84 -13.08
CA ALA A 231 -11.73 4.63 -14.05
C ALA A 231 -11.44 3.44 -14.96
N SER A 232 -12.49 2.71 -15.34
CA SER A 232 -12.41 1.57 -16.26
C SER A 232 -12.23 1.95 -17.73
N GLY A 233 -12.39 3.25 -18.06
CA GLY A 233 -12.37 3.73 -19.43
C GLY A 233 -12.18 5.24 -19.54
N GLY A 234 -12.09 5.70 -20.78
CA GLY A 234 -12.16 7.13 -21.11
C GLY A 234 -13.59 7.66 -21.13
N ARG A 235 -13.75 8.94 -21.50
CA ARG A 235 -15.06 9.57 -21.65
C ARG A 235 -15.87 8.85 -22.72
N LEU A 236 -17.13 8.55 -22.42
CA LEU A 236 -18.09 8.07 -23.42
C LEU A 236 -18.19 9.09 -24.57
N ASN A 237 -18.28 8.59 -25.81
CA ASN A 237 -18.34 9.40 -27.04
C ASN A 237 -17.17 10.37 -27.25
N ALA A 238 -15.98 10.10 -26.70
CA ALA A 238 -14.78 10.90 -26.96
C ALA A 238 -14.49 10.98 -28.47
N ARG A 239 -14.36 12.21 -29.00
CA ARG A 239 -14.32 12.48 -30.46
C ARG A 239 -13.44 13.67 -30.87
N VAL A 240 -12.45 13.99 -30.05
CA VAL A 240 -11.56 15.14 -30.25
C VAL A 240 -10.17 14.75 -30.75
N GLY A 241 -10.01 13.53 -31.29
CA GLY A 241 -8.74 12.99 -31.80
C GLY A 241 -7.66 12.86 -30.73
N GLY A 242 -6.39 12.77 -31.17
CA GLY A 242 -5.22 12.56 -30.30
C GLY A 242 -4.82 11.09 -30.22
N MET A 243 -3.83 10.79 -29.38
CA MET A 243 -3.39 9.42 -29.13
C MET A 243 -4.55 8.61 -28.52
N THR A 244 -4.68 7.35 -28.95
CA THR A 244 -5.73 6.43 -28.54
C THR A 244 -5.23 5.44 -27.49
N HIS A 245 -6.17 4.87 -26.72
CA HIS A 245 -5.89 3.78 -25.79
C HIS A 245 -5.27 2.58 -26.52
N ASP A 246 -5.84 2.20 -27.67
CA ASP A 246 -5.40 1.03 -28.43
C ASP A 246 -3.97 1.17 -28.98
N GLU A 247 -3.57 2.39 -29.40
CA GLU A 247 -2.19 2.67 -29.80
C GLU A 247 -1.20 2.47 -28.64
N VAL A 248 -1.57 2.89 -27.43
CA VAL A 248 -0.74 2.72 -26.23
C VAL A 248 -0.64 1.25 -25.85
N GLU A 249 -1.75 0.52 -25.85
CA GLU A 249 -1.76 -0.93 -25.58
C GLU A 249 -0.93 -1.70 -26.63
N ALA A 250 -1.05 -1.37 -27.91
CA ALA A 250 -0.25 -1.98 -28.97
C ALA A 250 1.25 -1.69 -28.81
N ARG A 251 1.62 -0.48 -28.39
CA ARG A 251 3.01 -0.11 -28.08
C ARG A 251 3.55 -0.93 -26.91
N LYS A 252 2.77 -1.10 -25.84
CA LYS A 252 3.17 -1.88 -24.64
C LYS A 252 3.31 -3.37 -24.95
N ALA A 253 2.40 -3.93 -25.74
CA ALA A 253 2.47 -5.33 -26.17
C ALA A 253 3.77 -5.61 -26.95
N LYS A 254 4.17 -4.71 -27.85
CA LYS A 254 5.44 -4.83 -28.60
C LYS A 254 6.68 -4.70 -27.72
N ALA A 255 6.64 -3.87 -26.68
CA ALA A 255 7.77 -3.71 -25.76
C ALA A 255 7.96 -4.91 -24.81
N SER A 256 6.93 -5.74 -24.67
CA SER A 256 6.92 -6.91 -23.77
C SER A 256 7.17 -8.24 -24.50
N ALA A 257 7.27 -8.21 -25.82
CA ALA A 257 7.55 -9.35 -26.69
C ALA A 257 9.03 -9.42 -27.06
#